data_AF-A0A4P8IWK0-F1
#
_entry.id   AF-A0A4P8IWK0-F1
#
_cell.length_a   1.000
_cell.length_b   1.000
_cell.length_c   1.000
_cell.angle_alpha   90.00
_cell.angle_beta   90.00
_cell.angle_gamma   90.00
#
_symmetry.space_group_name_H-M   'P 1'
#
loop_
_entity.id
_entity.type
_entity.pdbx_description
1 polymer ?
#
loop_
_entity_poly.entity_id
_entity_poly.type
_entity_poly.pdbx_seq_one_letter_code
_entity_poly.pdbx_strand_id
1 'polypeptide(L)'
;MGDISDAKGIVMALVNEIGFDSVDGGPLEESWRQQRSTPAYCCDYDAEVTRKALAAAVKGDASRKRDQVPTFFARLGSHPSHDDVVNAISAQYNRVFVDRRWP
;
A
#
# COMPACT_ATOMS: atom_id res chain seq x y z
N MET A 1 12.07 -14.42 -10.55
CA MET A 1 11.91 -15.02 -9.20
C MET A 1 10.42 -15.21 -8.99
N GLY A 2 9.91 -16.39 -9.36
CA GLY A 2 8.48 -16.68 -9.48
C GLY A 2 8.14 -17.95 -8.72
N ASP A 3 6.98 -17.94 -8.06
CA ASP A 3 6.25 -18.99 -7.35
C ASP A 3 6.92 -20.36 -7.03
N ILE A 4 8.14 -20.35 -6.51
CA ILE A 4 8.75 -21.55 -5.92
C ILE A 4 8.33 -21.57 -4.45
N SER A 5 7.31 -22.37 -4.14
CA SER A 5 6.71 -22.47 -2.79
C SER A 5 7.75 -22.68 -1.69
N ASP A 6 8.74 -23.55 -1.93
CA ASP A 6 9.77 -23.88 -0.93
C ASP A 6 10.69 -22.69 -0.62
N ALA A 7 11.00 -21.86 -1.64
CA ALA A 7 11.84 -20.69 -1.45
C ALA A 7 11.12 -19.59 -0.64
N LYS A 8 9.80 -19.44 -0.82
CA LYS A 8 9.00 -18.49 -0.02
C LYS A 8 9.01 -18.86 1.46
N GLY A 9 8.81 -20.15 1.77
CA GLY A 9 8.81 -20.64 3.15
C GLY A 9 10.13 -20.39 3.88
N ILE A 10 11.27 -20.63 3.21
CA ILE A 10 12.61 -20.37 3.79
C ILE A 10 12.78 -18.88 4.12
N VAL A 11 12.41 -17.99 3.20
CA VAL A 11 12.54 -16.53 3.41
C VAL A 11 11.62 -16.07 4.55
N MET A 12 10.38 -16.55 4.59
CA MET A 12 9.43 -16.22 5.67
C MET A 12 9.94 -16.68 7.03
N ALA A 13 10.51 -17.89 7.12
CA ALA A 13 11.10 -18.39 8.36
C ALA A 13 12.27 -17.51 8.83
N LEU A 14 13.17 -17.12 7.90
CA LEU A 14 14.29 -16.23 8.21
C LEU A 14 13.82 -14.86 8.71
N VAL A 15 12.82 -14.26 8.05
CA VAL A 15 12.24 -12.97 8.46
C VAL A 15 11.65 -13.06 9.86
N ASN A 16 10.95 -14.15 10.18
CA ASN A 16 10.42 -14.41 11.51
C ASN A 16 11.52 -14.59 12.56
N GLU A 17 12.62 -15.27 12.23
CA GLU A 17 13.75 -15.51 13.14
C GLU A 17 14.45 -14.21 13.55
N ILE A 18 14.54 -13.24 12.64
CA ILE A 18 15.15 -11.93 12.94
C ILE A 18 14.18 -10.93 13.61
N GLY A 19 12.98 -11.38 13.99
CA GLY A 19 12.03 -10.61 14.80
C GLY A 19 11.00 -9.79 14.03
N PHE A 20 10.76 -10.08 12.74
CA PHE A 20 9.68 -9.45 11.96
C PHE A 20 8.59 -10.46 11.60
N ASP A 21 7.34 -10.04 11.54
CA ASP A 21 6.25 -10.91 11.09
C ASP A 21 6.13 -10.91 9.55
N SER A 22 6.52 -12.02 8.92
CA SER A 22 6.35 -12.18 7.47
C SER A 22 4.88 -12.33 7.06
N VAL A 23 4.54 -11.78 5.89
CA VAL A 23 3.21 -11.90 5.27
C VAL A 23 3.38 -12.45 3.86
N ASP A 24 2.71 -13.57 3.56
CA ASP A 24 2.62 -14.07 2.19
C ASP A 24 1.67 -13.17 1.38
N GLY A 25 2.22 -12.52 0.36
CA GLY A 25 1.47 -11.68 -0.57
C GLY A 25 0.73 -12.46 -1.66
N GLY A 26 0.91 -13.79 -1.71
CA GLY A 26 0.28 -14.67 -2.68
C GLY A 26 1.11 -14.89 -3.96
N PRO A 27 0.47 -15.34 -5.05
CA PRO A 27 1.16 -15.56 -6.33
C PRO A 27 1.56 -14.23 -6.97
N LEU A 28 2.54 -14.28 -7.88
CA LEU A 28 3.08 -13.07 -8.52
C LEU A 28 2.02 -12.29 -9.31
N GLU A 29 1.03 -12.98 -9.87
CA GLU A 29 -0.10 -12.37 -10.56
C GLU A 29 -0.98 -11.49 -9.66
N GLU A 30 -0.90 -11.66 -8.33
CA GLU A 30 -1.59 -10.86 -7.32
C GLU A 30 -0.72 -9.74 -6.72
N SER A 31 0.54 -9.62 -7.16
CA SER A 31 1.47 -8.57 -6.68
C SER A 31 0.99 -7.14 -6.93
N TRP A 32 0.04 -6.93 -7.85
CA TRP A 32 -0.61 -5.64 -8.09
C TRP A 32 -1.32 -5.08 -6.84
N ARG A 33 -1.63 -5.92 -5.83
CA ARG A 33 -2.20 -5.49 -4.55
C ARG A 33 -1.22 -4.65 -3.70
N GLN A 34 0.06 -4.69 -4.03
CA GLN A 34 1.16 -4.05 -3.29
C GLN A 34 1.79 -2.87 -4.03
N GLN A 35 1.17 -2.33 -5.08
CA GLN A 35 1.72 -1.21 -5.84
C GLN A 35 1.25 0.15 -5.28
N ARG A 36 1.91 1.24 -5.72
CA ARG A 36 1.43 2.61 -5.44
C ARG A 36 -0.05 2.75 -5.69
N SER A 37 -0.76 3.37 -4.74
CA SER A 37 -2.21 3.59 -4.78
C SER A 37 -3.12 2.44 -4.36
N THR A 38 -2.56 1.36 -3.83
CA THR A 38 -3.31 0.31 -3.11
C THR A 38 -3.19 0.45 -1.59
N PRO A 39 -4.08 -0.20 -0.81
CA PRO A 39 -4.16 0.01 0.63
C PRO A 39 -2.93 -0.43 1.44
N ALA A 40 -2.12 -1.37 0.94
CA ALA A 40 -0.97 -1.92 1.66
C ALA A 40 0.36 -1.19 1.35
N TYR A 41 0.34 -0.20 0.45
CA TYR A 41 1.56 0.41 -0.05
C TYR A 41 2.13 1.45 0.92
N CYS A 42 3.37 1.23 1.38
CA CYS A 42 4.12 2.14 2.28
C CYS A 42 3.35 2.49 3.56
N CYS A 43 2.74 1.49 4.19
CA CYS A 43 2.03 1.66 5.46
C CYS A 43 2.76 0.94 6.60
N ASP A 44 2.79 1.55 7.78
CA ASP A 44 3.37 0.97 8.99
C ASP A 44 2.36 0.07 9.71
N TYR A 45 1.93 -0.97 9.01
CA TYR A 45 0.98 -1.96 9.51
C TYR A 45 1.69 -3.14 10.14
N ASP A 46 1.06 -3.75 11.15
CA ASP A 46 1.42 -5.09 11.58
C ASP A 46 0.98 -6.12 10.52
N ALA A 47 1.35 -7.39 10.73
CA ALA A 47 1.05 -8.46 9.79
C ALA A 47 -0.46 -8.71 9.61
N GLU A 48 -1.28 -8.51 10.64
CA GLU A 48 -2.74 -8.71 10.54
C GLU A 48 -3.38 -7.62 9.68
N VAL A 49 -3.05 -6.36 9.95
CA VAL A 49 -3.55 -5.22 9.18
C VAL A 49 -3.02 -5.28 7.75
N THR A 50 -1.77 -5.70 7.55
CA THR A 50 -1.20 -5.91 6.20
C THR A 50 -2.01 -6.94 5.41
N ARG A 51 -2.36 -8.09 6.00
CA ARG A 51 -3.21 -9.10 5.35
C ARG A 51 -4.58 -8.53 4.95
N LYS A 52 -5.21 -7.74 5.83
CA LYS A 52 -6.49 -7.07 5.53
C LYS A 52 -6.34 -6.03 4.41
N ALA A 53 -5.26 -5.26 4.40
CA ALA A 53 -5.00 -4.25 3.38
C ALA A 53 -4.74 -4.87 2.00
N LEU A 54 -4.00 -5.99 1.94
CA LEU A 54 -3.82 -6.78 0.71
C LEU A 54 -5.15 -7.31 0.18
N ALA A 55 -6.01 -7.84 1.06
CA ALA A 55 -7.32 -8.34 0.70
C ALA A 55 -8.26 -7.23 0.19
N ALA A 56 -8.16 -6.03 0.76
CA ALA A 56 -8.98 -4.86 0.39
C ALA A 56 -8.57 -4.18 -0.93
N ALA A 57 -7.44 -4.57 -1.53
CA ALA A 57 -7.00 -3.99 -2.80
C ALA A 57 -7.96 -4.34 -3.95
N VAL A 58 -8.33 -3.33 -4.75
CA VAL A 58 -9.21 -3.47 -5.92
C VAL A 58 -8.39 -3.31 -7.20
N LYS A 59 -8.53 -4.27 -8.13
CA LYS A 59 -7.77 -4.24 -9.40
C LYS A 59 -8.22 -3.06 -10.25
N GLY A 60 -7.28 -2.34 -10.85
CA GLY A 60 -7.55 -1.15 -11.67
C GLY A 60 -7.74 0.15 -10.90
N ASP A 61 -8.05 0.11 -9.60
CA ASP A 61 -8.25 1.32 -8.79
C ASP A 61 -6.97 2.16 -8.67
N ALA A 62 -5.81 1.50 -8.60
CA ALA A 62 -4.52 2.18 -8.56
C ALA A 62 -4.26 2.99 -9.84
N SER A 63 -4.57 2.41 -11.02
CA SER A 63 -4.47 3.11 -12.29
C SER A 63 -5.45 4.28 -12.36
N ARG A 64 -6.72 4.04 -12.00
CA ARG A 64 -7.75 5.08 -11.96
C ARG A 64 -7.35 6.26 -11.06
N LYS A 65 -6.84 6.00 -9.86
CA LYS A 65 -6.37 7.04 -8.93
C LYS A 65 -5.21 7.84 -9.52
N ARG A 66 -4.25 7.17 -10.18
CA ARG A 66 -3.12 7.81 -10.87
C ARG A 66 -3.60 8.75 -11.99
N ASP A 67 -4.55 8.29 -12.80
CA ASP A 67 -5.04 9.07 -13.95
C ASP A 67 -5.84 10.30 -13.51
N GLN A 68 -6.37 10.30 -12.28
CA GLN A 68 -7.08 11.44 -11.67
C GLN A 68 -6.13 12.49 -11.07
N VAL A 69 -4.84 12.21 -10.94
CA VAL A 69 -3.85 13.11 -10.31
C VAL A 69 -3.81 14.51 -10.94
N PRO A 70 -3.85 14.70 -12.27
CA PRO A 70 -3.87 16.03 -12.86
C PRO A 70 -5.12 16.83 -12.49
N THR A 71 -6.31 16.20 -12.54
CA THR A 71 -7.58 16.82 -12.10
C THR A 71 -7.52 17.18 -10.63
N PHE A 72 -6.85 16.36 -9.84
CA PHE A 72 -6.70 16.55 -8.41
C PHE A 72 -5.84 17.77 -8.07
N PHE A 73 -4.64 17.88 -8.67
CA PHE A 73 -3.77 19.04 -8.48
C PHE A 73 -4.38 20.35 -9.00
N ALA A 74 -5.16 20.30 -10.08
CA ALA A 74 -5.86 21.48 -10.59
C ALA A 74 -6.85 22.09 -9.57
N ARG A 75 -7.41 21.28 -8.66
CA ARG A 75 -8.34 21.76 -7.62
C ARG A 75 -7.65 22.49 -6.47
N LEU A 76 -6.34 22.32 -6.29
CA LEU A 76 -5.59 22.93 -5.20
C LEU A 76 -5.22 24.40 -5.48
N GLY A 77 -5.52 24.90 -6.69
CA GLY A 77 -5.21 26.27 -7.10
C GLY A 77 -3.75 26.45 -7.53
N SER A 78 -3.36 27.69 -7.80
CA SER A 78 -2.05 28.03 -8.37
C SER A 78 -0.88 27.90 -7.39
N HIS A 79 -1.11 28.08 -6.09
CA HIS A 79 -0.06 27.99 -5.05
C HIS A 79 -0.57 27.22 -3.82
N PRO A 80 -0.70 25.89 -3.90
CA PRO A 80 -1.07 25.11 -2.74
C PRO A 80 0.07 25.09 -1.71
N SER A 81 -0.29 25.08 -0.42
CA SER A 81 0.68 24.83 0.64
C SER A 81 1.13 23.36 0.62
N HIS A 82 2.24 23.07 1.31
CA HIS A 82 2.67 21.70 1.53
C HIS A 82 1.57 20.86 2.19
N ASP A 83 0.92 21.41 3.21
CA ASP A 83 -0.16 20.75 3.94
C ASP A 83 -1.38 20.48 3.05
N ASP A 84 -1.71 21.40 2.13
CA ASP A 84 -2.77 21.15 1.16
C ASP A 84 -2.43 19.94 0.28
N VAL A 85 -1.20 19.86 -0.23
CA VAL A 85 -0.76 18.72 -1.05
C VAL A 85 -0.77 17.42 -0.26
N VAL A 86 -0.25 17.42 0.98
CA VAL A 86 -0.20 16.22 1.83
C VAL A 86 -1.59 15.74 2.19
N ASN A 87 -2.47 16.63 2.69
CA ASN A 87 -3.85 16.27 3.05
C ASN A 87 -4.62 15.74 1.85
N ALA A 88 -4.42 16.36 0.70
CA ALA A 88 -5.06 15.97 -0.53
C ALA A 88 -4.59 14.57 -0.97
N ILE A 89 -3.28 14.31 -0.99
CA ILE A 89 -2.74 12.97 -1.24
C ILE A 89 -3.32 11.98 -0.23
N SER A 90 -3.17 12.21 1.07
CA SER A 90 -3.64 11.30 2.13
C SER A 90 -5.13 10.94 2.02
N ALA A 91 -6.00 11.90 1.67
CA ALA A 91 -7.44 11.66 1.49
C ALA A 91 -7.75 10.65 0.34
N GLN A 92 -6.89 10.57 -0.66
CA GLN A 92 -7.01 9.63 -1.80
C GLN A 92 -6.63 8.19 -1.42
N TYR A 93 -5.80 7.99 -0.38
CA TYR A 93 -5.21 6.69 -0.03
C TYR A 93 -5.79 6.08 1.27
N ASN A 94 -6.24 6.87 2.26
CA ASN A 94 -6.30 6.41 3.66
C ASN A 94 -7.66 6.20 4.33
N ARG A 95 -8.78 6.06 3.61
CA ARG A 95 -10.10 6.00 4.29
C ARG A 95 -10.39 4.73 5.13
N VAL A 96 -9.57 3.68 5.09
CA VAL A 96 -9.95 2.38 5.68
C VAL A 96 -9.03 1.90 6.82
N PHE A 97 -7.77 2.35 6.90
CA PHE A 97 -6.77 1.68 7.75
C PHE A 97 -5.84 2.60 8.57
N VAL A 98 -6.06 3.91 8.59
CA VAL A 98 -5.08 4.86 9.15
C VAL A 98 -5.51 5.43 10.48
N ASP A 99 -4.94 4.86 11.55
CA ASP A 99 -4.99 5.38 12.92
C ASP A 99 -3.59 5.60 13.53
N ARG A 100 -2.51 5.55 12.73
CA ARG A 100 -1.19 5.98 13.20
C ARG A 100 -0.61 7.06 12.32
N ARG A 101 -0.55 8.25 12.91
CA ARG A 101 0.26 9.37 12.44
C ARG A 101 1.72 9.03 12.81
N TRP A 102 2.62 8.98 11.83
CA TRP A 102 4.06 8.96 12.09
C TRP A 102 4.40 10.15 13.02
N PRO A 103 5.24 9.97 14.05
CA PRO A 103 5.58 11.04 15.00
C PRO A 103 6.23 12.26 14.32
#